data_AF-A0A7S2B6U5-F1
#
_entry.id   AF-A0A7S2B6U5-F1
#
_cell.length_a   1.000
_cell.length_b   1.000
_cell.length_c   1.000
_cell.angle_alpha   90.00
_cell.angle_beta   90.00
_cell.angle_gamma   90.00
#
_symmetry.space_group_name_H-M   'P 1'
#
loop_
_entity.id
_entity.type
_entity.pdbx_description
1 polymer ?
#
loop_
_entity_poly.entity_id
_entity_poly.type
_entity_poly.pdbx_seq_one_letter_code
_entity_poly.pdbx_strand_id
1 'polypeptide(L)'
;AGSGAEVRYNSGEDINAAVQLAKDSDYAVVFVGASASEGGDRKHLSLDGSCKTTTLDGKVAKCEGNDEQQNLLVSEVAKANKKTIVVASVPGHFLMPWVHDVSAVLVNFMPGQEAGNAIADVLFGKVNPSA
;
A
#
# COMPACT_ATOMS: atom_id res chain seq x y z
N ALA A 1 -2.39 -6.21 18.03
CA ALA A 1 -1.26 -7.01 17.54
C ALA A 1 -1.08 -8.21 18.45
N GLY A 2 -0.51 -9.32 17.97
CA GLY A 2 -0.19 -10.47 18.84
C GLY A 2 0.62 -10.03 20.06
N SER A 3 0.46 -10.72 21.20
CA SER A 3 1.20 -10.41 22.43
C SER A 3 2.71 -10.49 22.15
N GLY A 4 3.39 -9.34 22.18
CA GLY A 4 4.84 -9.24 21.96
C GLY A 4 5.29 -8.62 20.63
N ALA A 5 4.37 -8.23 19.74
CA ALA A 5 4.73 -7.50 18.53
C ALA A 5 4.88 -5.99 18.79
N GLU A 6 6.01 -5.41 18.38
CA GLU A 6 6.19 -3.97 18.30
C GLU A 6 5.61 -3.46 16.98
N VAL A 7 4.81 -2.38 17.04
CA VAL A 7 4.26 -1.72 15.85
C VAL A 7 4.93 -0.37 15.70
N ARG A 8 5.65 -0.18 14.60
CA ARG A 8 6.28 1.08 14.22
C ARG A 8 5.54 1.66 13.01
N TYR A 9 5.31 2.97 13.02
CA TYR A 9 4.57 3.67 11.98
C TYR A 9 5.47 4.61 11.19
N ASN A 10 5.25 4.68 9.87
CA ASN A 10 5.80 5.66 8.96
C ASN A 10 4.69 6.04 7.96
N SER A 11 4.59 7.33 7.60
CA SER A 11 3.53 7.83 6.71
C SER A 11 3.69 7.39 5.25
N GLY A 12 4.89 6.98 4.83
CA GLY A 12 5.21 6.65 3.43
C GLY A 12 5.55 7.85 2.55
N GLU A 13 5.41 9.09 3.06
CA GLU A 13 5.72 10.33 2.31
C GLU A 13 7.21 10.46 1.97
N ASP A 14 8.09 9.98 2.85
CA ASP A 14 9.52 9.81 2.58
C ASP A 14 9.81 8.33 2.34
N ILE A 15 9.94 7.96 1.07
CA ILE A 15 10.21 6.59 0.64
C ILE A 15 11.53 6.08 1.23
N ASN A 16 12.57 6.92 1.38
CA ASN A 16 13.83 6.47 1.96
C ASN A 16 13.66 6.13 3.44
N ALA A 17 12.92 6.94 4.19
CA ALA A 17 12.61 6.65 5.59
C ALA A 17 11.78 5.37 5.75
N ALA A 18 10.76 5.17 4.89
CA ALA A 18 9.97 3.95 4.88
C ALA A 18 10.81 2.71 4.55
N VAL A 19 11.72 2.82 3.58
CA VAL A 19 12.69 1.77 3.22
C VAL A 19 13.61 1.41 4.37
N GLN A 20 14.13 2.39 5.12
CA GLN A 20 14.96 2.09 6.29
C GLN A 20 14.16 1.39 7.39
N LEU A 21 12.95 1.86 7.69
CA LEU A 21 12.08 1.20 8.66
C LEU A 21 11.76 -0.25 8.26
N ALA A 22 11.53 -0.49 6.97
CA ALA A 22 11.26 -1.83 6.45
C ALA A 22 12.46 -2.78 6.61
N LYS A 23 13.71 -2.29 6.43
CA LYS A 23 14.93 -3.09 6.67
C LYS A 23 15.07 -3.52 8.12
N ASP A 24 14.68 -2.64 9.03
CA ASP A 24 14.79 -2.87 10.48
C ASP A 24 13.61 -3.68 11.06
N SER A 25 12.68 -4.14 10.22
CA SER A 25 11.44 -4.81 10.65
C SER A 25 11.38 -6.25 10.15
N ASP A 26 10.80 -7.17 10.94
CA ASP A 26 10.57 -8.56 10.50
C ASP A 26 9.56 -8.65 9.35
N TYR A 27 8.56 -7.78 9.36
CA TYR A 27 7.51 -7.67 8.35
C TYR A 27 7.27 -6.21 8.04
N ALA A 28 6.98 -5.90 6.77
CA ALA A 28 6.54 -4.58 6.36
C ALA A 28 5.08 -4.67 5.89
N VAL A 29 4.20 -3.86 6.46
CA VAL A 29 2.80 -3.76 6.02
C VAL A 29 2.60 -2.40 5.38
N VAL A 30 2.41 -2.37 4.06
CA VAL A 30 2.26 -1.13 3.28
C VAL A 30 0.79 -0.95 2.94
N PHE A 31 0.21 0.17 3.36
CA PHE A 31 -1.16 0.53 3.03
C PHE A 31 -1.17 1.37 1.75
N VAL A 32 -2.05 1.01 0.82
CA VAL A 32 -2.25 1.71 -0.45
C VAL A 32 -3.74 1.96 -0.68
N GLY A 33 -4.05 2.96 -1.49
CA GLY A 33 -5.42 3.36 -1.75
C GLY A 33 -5.61 3.99 -3.12
N ALA A 34 -6.86 4.06 -3.53
CA ALA A 34 -7.28 4.79 -4.72
C ALA A 34 -8.58 5.52 -4.43
N SER A 35 -8.75 6.67 -5.06
CA SER A 35 -9.96 7.49 -4.93
C SER A 35 -10.83 7.34 -6.17
N ALA A 36 -12.15 7.34 -5.96
CA ALA A 36 -13.16 7.47 -7.01
C ALA A 36 -14.28 8.37 -6.49
N SER A 37 -14.98 9.03 -7.39
CA SER A 37 -16.12 9.89 -7.07
C SER A 37 -17.27 9.63 -8.03
N GLU A 38 -18.49 9.85 -7.57
CA GLU A 38 -19.65 9.89 -8.48
C GLU A 38 -19.48 10.99 -9.54
N GLY A 39 -20.02 10.77 -10.73
CA GLY A 39 -20.02 11.77 -11.82
C GLY A 39 -18.77 11.78 -12.69
N GLY A 40 -17.80 10.89 -12.44
CA GLY A 40 -16.63 10.74 -13.30
C GLY A 40 -15.89 9.43 -13.10
N ASP A 41 -15.38 8.88 -14.19
CA ASP A 41 -14.53 7.70 -14.15
C ASP A 41 -13.12 8.04 -13.66
N ARG A 42 -12.45 7.07 -13.05
CA ARG A 42 -11.01 7.17 -12.81
C ARG A 42 -10.29 7.25 -14.15
N LYS A 43 -9.35 8.20 -14.27
CA LYS A 43 -8.55 8.40 -15.50
C LYS A 43 -7.61 7.23 -15.81
N HIS A 44 -7.27 6.42 -14.80
CA HIS A 44 -6.39 5.26 -14.92
C HIS A 44 -6.64 4.26 -13.78
N LEU A 45 -6.11 3.05 -13.93
CA LEU A 45 -6.12 2.01 -12.90
C LEU A 45 -4.82 1.97 -12.06
N SER A 46 -3.83 2.80 -12.40
CA SER A 46 -2.60 2.95 -11.60
C SER A 46 -2.90 3.58 -10.24
N LEU A 47 -2.16 3.17 -9.20
CA LEU A 47 -2.17 3.83 -7.89
C LEU A 47 -1.46 5.21 -7.92
N ASP A 48 -0.59 5.45 -8.91
CA ASP A 48 0.23 6.66 -9.01
C ASP A 48 -0.26 7.58 -10.13
N GLY A 49 -1.51 8.03 -10.04
CA GLY A 49 -2.01 9.03 -10.98
C GLY A 49 -1.82 8.68 -12.47
N SER A 50 -1.88 9.69 -13.32
CA SER A 50 -1.24 9.67 -14.65
C SER A 50 0.28 9.94 -14.55
N CYS A 51 0.86 9.82 -13.35
CA CYS A 51 2.27 10.08 -13.14
C CYS A 51 3.09 9.04 -13.90
N LYS A 52 4.01 9.49 -14.76
CA LYS A 52 5.08 8.61 -15.23
C LYS A 52 5.95 8.28 -14.03
N THR A 53 6.11 6.99 -13.76
CA THR A 53 6.96 6.41 -12.71
C THR A 53 8.25 7.21 -12.54
N THR A 54 8.37 7.91 -11.42
CA THR A 54 9.58 8.65 -11.07
C THR A 54 10.63 7.67 -10.55
N THR A 55 11.88 7.88 -10.95
CA THR A 55 13.05 7.30 -10.30
C THR A 55 13.35 8.05 -8.99
N LEU A 56 14.18 7.48 -8.11
CA LEU A 56 14.59 8.06 -6.82
C LEU A 56 15.27 9.44 -6.93
N ASP A 57 15.51 9.96 -8.14
CA ASP A 57 16.17 11.24 -8.44
C ASP A 57 15.21 12.45 -8.45
N GLY A 58 13.93 12.27 -8.08
CA GLY A 58 13.07 13.37 -7.63
C GLY A 58 12.48 14.28 -8.71
N LYS A 59 12.44 13.87 -9.98
CA LYS A 59 11.82 14.66 -11.06
C LYS A 59 10.33 14.36 -11.19
N VAL A 60 9.50 15.08 -10.43
CA VAL A 60 8.03 14.94 -10.50
C VAL A 60 7.45 15.83 -11.60
N ALA A 61 6.79 15.23 -12.59
CA ALA A 61 5.86 15.96 -13.44
C ALA A 61 4.53 16.09 -12.69
N LYS A 62 3.93 17.29 -12.74
CA LYS A 62 2.60 17.58 -12.15
C LYS A 62 1.62 16.46 -12.48
N CYS A 63 1.09 15.84 -11.44
CA CYS A 63 0.21 14.71 -11.56
C CYS A 63 -1.26 15.17 -11.58
N GLU A 64 -2.10 14.38 -12.23
CA GLU A 64 -3.55 14.50 -12.13
C GLU A 64 -4.08 13.16 -11.57
N GLY A 65 -4.30 13.08 -10.26
CA GLY A 65 -4.79 11.86 -9.61
C GLY A 65 -4.31 11.71 -8.17
N ASN A 66 -4.04 10.46 -7.76
CA ASN A 66 -3.39 10.16 -6.49
C ASN A 66 -1.88 10.38 -6.63
N ASP A 67 -1.36 11.45 -6.03
CA ASP A 67 0.01 11.98 -6.23
C ASP A 67 1.04 11.35 -5.28
N GLU A 68 0.72 10.22 -4.65
CA GLU A 68 1.44 9.70 -3.47
C GLU A 68 2.57 8.69 -3.78
N GLN A 69 2.92 8.46 -5.05
CA GLN A 69 4.00 7.54 -5.46
C GLN A 69 3.90 6.14 -4.81
N GLN A 70 2.69 5.65 -4.59
CA GLN A 70 2.40 4.40 -3.90
C GLN A 70 3.01 3.15 -4.59
N ASN A 71 3.05 3.04 -5.93
CA ASN A 71 3.72 1.88 -6.55
C ASN A 71 5.22 1.92 -6.31
N LEU A 72 5.84 3.11 -6.34
CA LEU A 72 7.26 3.26 -6.04
C LEU A 72 7.53 2.91 -4.57
N LEU A 73 6.72 3.41 -3.64
CA LEU A 73 6.80 3.08 -2.22
C LEU A 73 6.76 1.55 -2.01
N VAL A 74 5.76 0.88 -2.58
CA VAL A 74 5.65 -0.59 -2.46
C VAL A 74 6.87 -1.28 -3.07
N SER A 75 7.30 -0.87 -4.26
CA SER A 75 8.45 -1.49 -4.95
C SER A 75 9.74 -1.36 -4.16
N GLU A 76 10.02 -0.17 -3.59
CA GLU A 76 11.25 0.06 -2.83
C GLU A 76 11.21 -0.62 -1.46
N VAL A 77 10.07 -0.62 -0.78
CA VAL A 77 9.88 -1.36 0.48
C VAL A 77 10.03 -2.87 0.24
N ALA A 78 9.46 -3.43 -0.83
CA ALA A 78 9.56 -4.85 -1.18
C ALA A 78 10.98 -5.28 -1.62
N LYS A 79 11.79 -4.35 -2.16
CA LYS A 79 13.22 -4.58 -2.40
C LYS A 79 13.98 -4.70 -1.08
N ALA A 80 13.66 -3.85 -0.12
CA ALA A 80 14.30 -3.80 1.18
C ALA A 80 13.87 -4.93 2.13
N ASN A 81 12.60 -5.35 2.08
CA ASN A 81 12.05 -6.40 2.91
C ASN A 81 11.18 -7.37 2.09
N LYS A 82 11.62 -8.62 1.97
CA LYS A 82 10.89 -9.64 1.20
C LYS A 82 9.60 -10.13 1.87
N LYS A 83 9.43 -9.89 3.17
CA LYS A 83 8.19 -10.16 3.92
C LYS A 83 7.27 -8.93 3.91
N THR A 84 7.11 -8.33 2.73
CA THR A 84 6.22 -7.19 2.53
C THR A 84 4.81 -7.67 2.23
N ILE A 85 3.84 -7.14 2.97
CA ILE A 85 2.40 -7.36 2.80
C ILE A 85 1.79 -6.03 2.37
N VAL A 86 0.96 -6.04 1.33
CA VAL A 86 0.24 -4.84 0.90
C VAL A 86 -1.22 -4.93 1.31
N VAL A 87 -1.75 -3.89 1.94
CA VAL A 87 -3.17 -3.74 2.26
C VAL A 87 -3.75 -2.66 1.35
N ALA A 88 -4.69 -3.02 0.48
CA ALA A 88 -5.23 -2.13 -0.56
C ALA A 88 -6.69 -1.77 -0.29
N SER A 89 -6.92 -0.50 0.08
CA SER A 89 -8.25 0.10 0.25
C SER A 89 -8.64 0.88 -1.00
N VAL A 90 -9.29 0.19 -1.93
CA VAL A 90 -9.56 0.68 -3.29
C VAL A 90 -11.04 0.50 -3.66
N PRO A 91 -11.64 1.40 -4.46
CA PRO A 91 -13.06 1.33 -4.83
C PRO A 91 -13.34 0.29 -5.93
N GLY A 92 -12.32 -0.38 -6.47
CA GLY A 92 -12.44 -1.36 -7.54
C GLY A 92 -11.06 -1.80 -8.04
N HIS A 93 -11.00 -2.25 -9.30
CA HIS A 93 -9.77 -2.76 -9.91
C HIS A 93 -8.62 -1.76 -9.90
N PHE A 94 -7.39 -2.24 -9.76
CA PHE A 94 -6.17 -1.44 -9.84
C PHE A 94 -5.01 -2.29 -10.38
N LEU A 95 -3.95 -1.64 -10.85
CA LEU A 95 -2.75 -2.32 -11.34
C LEU A 95 -1.77 -2.56 -10.19
N MET A 96 -1.15 -3.73 -10.17
CA MET A 96 -0.13 -4.12 -9.20
C MET A 96 1.17 -4.51 -9.93
N PRO A 97 1.93 -3.55 -10.49
CA PRO A 97 3.17 -3.86 -11.21
C PRO A 97 4.23 -4.54 -10.32
N TRP A 98 4.14 -4.34 -9.00
CA TRP A 98 5.00 -4.90 -7.95
C TRP A 98 4.49 -6.23 -7.37
N VAL A 99 3.41 -6.82 -7.90
CA VAL A 99 2.75 -8.00 -7.29
C VAL A 99 3.69 -9.19 -7.07
N HIS A 100 4.72 -9.33 -7.90
CA HIS A 100 5.70 -10.42 -7.79
C HIS A 100 6.82 -10.16 -6.78
N ASP A 101 6.92 -8.94 -6.25
CA ASP A 101 7.96 -8.56 -5.28
C ASP A 101 7.47 -8.65 -3.82
N VAL A 102 6.16 -8.79 -3.61
CA VAL A 102 5.52 -8.83 -2.28
C VAL A 102 5.11 -10.25 -1.88
N SER A 103 5.03 -10.50 -0.57
CA SER A 103 4.63 -11.81 -0.03
C SER A 103 3.12 -12.05 -0.07
N ALA A 104 2.31 -10.99 0.12
CA ALA A 104 0.86 -11.09 0.15
C ALA A 104 0.19 -9.76 -0.19
N VAL A 105 -1.05 -9.84 -0.67
CA VAL A 105 -1.94 -8.68 -0.90
C VAL A 105 -3.28 -8.95 -0.23
N LEU A 106 -3.72 -8.02 0.63
CA LEU A 106 -5.05 -8.00 1.23
C LEU A 106 -5.84 -6.83 0.62
N VAL A 107 -6.88 -7.13 -0.16
CA VAL A 107 -7.78 -6.10 -0.71
C VAL A 107 -9.01 -6.03 0.17
N ASN A 108 -9.25 -4.88 0.79
CA ASN A 108 -10.37 -4.67 1.74
C ASN A 108 -11.43 -3.69 1.24
N PHE A 109 -11.33 -3.27 -0.03
CA PHE A 109 -12.24 -2.33 -0.69
C PHE A 109 -12.46 -1.03 0.10
N MET A 110 -13.71 -0.74 0.46
CA MET A 110 -14.13 0.36 1.32
C MET A 110 -14.65 -0.23 2.64
N PRO A 111 -13.77 -0.53 3.61
CA PRO A 111 -14.06 -1.39 4.77
C PRO A 111 -14.91 -0.73 5.87
N GLY A 112 -15.32 0.54 5.70
CA GLY A 112 -16.08 1.28 6.71
C GLY A 112 -15.28 1.60 7.98
N GLN A 113 -16.00 1.92 9.06
CA GLN A 113 -15.39 2.46 10.30
C GLN A 113 -14.56 1.45 11.11
N GLU A 114 -14.84 0.14 10.96
CA GLU A 114 -14.13 -0.94 11.69
C GLU A 114 -12.92 -1.50 10.93
N ALA A 115 -12.46 -0.78 9.90
CA ALA A 115 -11.39 -1.21 9.00
C ALA A 115 -10.15 -1.74 9.74
N GLY A 116 -9.67 -0.97 10.73
CA GLY A 116 -8.47 -1.34 11.49
C GLY A 116 -8.61 -2.68 12.22
N ASN A 117 -9.76 -2.91 12.86
CA ASN A 117 -10.06 -4.16 13.56
C ASN A 117 -10.19 -5.32 12.58
N ALA A 118 -10.96 -5.15 11.50
CA ALA A 118 -11.15 -6.19 10.49
C ALA A 118 -9.83 -6.61 9.81
N ILE A 119 -9.00 -5.64 9.44
CA ILE A 119 -7.67 -5.90 8.84
C ILE A 119 -6.78 -6.65 9.83
N ALA A 120 -6.74 -6.21 11.09
CA ALA A 120 -5.95 -6.89 12.11
C ALA A 120 -6.43 -8.32 12.36
N ASP A 121 -7.73 -8.55 12.46
CA ASP A 121 -8.29 -9.88 12.70
C ASP A 121 -7.95 -10.86 11.58
N VAL A 122 -7.93 -10.39 10.32
CA VAL A 122 -7.48 -11.18 9.17
C VAL A 122 -5.96 -11.41 9.19
N LEU A 123 -5.15 -10.36 9.35
CA LEU A 123 -3.69 -10.47 9.33
C LEU A 123 -3.15 -11.37 10.46
N PHE A 124 -3.81 -11.37 11.61
CA PHE A 124 -3.45 -12.22 12.75
C PHE A 124 -4.21 -13.55 12.79
N GLY A 125 -4.99 -13.87 11.75
CA GLY A 125 -5.64 -15.18 11.59
C GLY A 125 -6.75 -15.48 12.61
N LYS A 126 -7.31 -14.46 13.27
CA LYS A 126 -8.54 -14.62 14.07
C LYS A 126 -9.75 -14.89 13.18
N VAL A 127 -9.73 -14.34 11.97
CA VAL A 127 -10.71 -14.58 10.92
C VAL A 127 -9.98 -14.96 9.63
N ASN A 128 -10.46 -16.00 8.93
CA ASN A 128 -9.93 -16.39 7.63
C ASN A 128 -10.46 -15.43 6.55
N PRO A 129 -9.63 -14.94 5.60
CA PRO A 129 -10.14 -14.18 4.46
C PRO A 129 -11.31 -14.88 3.76
N SER A 130 -12.44 -14.20 3.66
CA SER A 130 -13.64 -14.67 2.94
C SER A 130 -14.34 -13.50 2.25
N ALA A 131 -15.07 -13.82 1.18
CA ALA A 131 -15.97 -12.90 0.48
C ALA A 131 -17.40 -13.02 1.03
#